data_AF-A0A6V7LML7-F1
#
_entry.id   AF-A0A6V7LML7-F1
#
_cell.length_a   1.000
_cell.length_b   1.000
_cell.length_c   1.000
_cell.angle_alpha   90.00
_cell.angle_beta   90.00
_cell.angle_gamma   90.00
#
_symmetry.space_group_name_H-M   'P 1'
#
loop_
_entity.id
_entity.type
_entity.pdbx_description
1 polymer ?
#
loop_
_entity_poly.entity_id
_entity_poly.type
_entity_poly.pdbx_seq_one_letter_code
_entity_poly.pdbx_strand_id
1 'polypeptide(L)'
;MQAIISKWSPPKERGFMTSTVYCGASLGAAYIRTCSNDIACGLYIAGLSIVWIIFWWYTVEDSPDQEIEHVTLYEKNFIRTSIESYLPRARAKVDWSLKEIISSKPFTSLAFVGCSNVAITLIVDELFRFTIG
;
A
#
# COMPACT_ATOMS: atom_id res chain seq x y z
N MET A 1 0.15 3.46 3.38
CA MET A 1 0.13 3.67 1.91
C MET A 1 -1.25 3.86 1.32
N GLN A 2 -2.26 3.03 1.61
CA GLN A 2 -3.57 3.09 0.93
C GLN A 2 -4.28 4.45 1.01
N ALA A 3 -4.10 5.20 2.11
CA ALA A 3 -4.66 6.55 2.29
C ALA A 3 -3.98 7.63 1.41
N ILE A 4 -2.68 7.47 1.14
CA ILE A 4 -1.92 8.37 0.26
C ILE A 4 -2.31 8.05 -1.18
N ILE A 5 -2.28 6.77 -1.56
CA ILE A 5 -2.66 6.30 -2.90
C ILE A 5 -4.12 6.68 -3.22
N SER A 6 -5.03 6.68 -2.25
CA SER A 6 -6.43 7.10 -2.50
C SER A 6 -6.60 8.57 -2.85
N LYS A 7 -5.66 9.43 -2.45
CA LYS A 7 -5.68 10.86 -2.78
C LYS A 7 -4.96 11.17 -4.10
N TRP A 8 -3.97 10.35 -4.44
CA TRP A 8 -3.09 10.56 -5.58
C TRP A 8 -3.48 9.76 -6.83
N SER A 9 -4.08 8.58 -6.68
CA SER A 9 -4.37 7.68 -7.80
C SER A 9 -5.78 7.85 -8.33
N PRO A 10 -5.94 8.03 -9.65
CA PRO A 10 -7.23 7.89 -10.32
C PRO A 10 -7.85 6.51 -10.02
N PRO A 11 -9.19 6.41 -9.83
CA PRO A 11 -9.86 5.16 -9.48
C PRO A 11 -9.62 4.01 -10.46
N LYS A 12 -9.44 4.32 -11.75
CA LYS A 12 -9.19 3.36 -12.83
C LYS A 12 -7.80 2.70 -12.76
N GLU A 13 -6.80 3.43 -12.27
CA GLU A 13 -5.39 2.99 -12.27
C GLU A 13 -4.93 2.54 -10.87
N ARG A 14 -5.75 2.80 -9.86
CA ARG A 14 -5.47 2.47 -8.46
C ARG A 14 -5.11 1.00 -8.26
N GLY A 15 -5.80 0.09 -8.95
CA GLY A 15 -5.51 -1.34 -8.89
C GLY A 15 -4.06 -1.67 -9.27
N PHE A 16 -3.56 -1.09 -10.35
CA PHE A 16 -2.19 -1.30 -10.83
C PHE A 16 -1.14 -0.68 -9.90
N MET A 17 -1.39 0.51 -9.37
CA MET A 17 -0.49 1.12 -8.39
C MET A 17 -0.44 0.28 -7.10
N THR A 18 -1.59 -0.19 -6.62
CA THR A 18 -1.63 -1.03 -5.40
C THR A 18 -0.98 -2.40 -5.60
N SER A 19 -1.11 -3.03 -6.77
CA SER A 19 -0.49 -4.33 -7.05
C SER A 19 1.03 -4.22 -7.13
N THR A 20 1.55 -3.14 -7.74
CA THR A 20 2.98 -2.87 -7.82
C THR A 20 3.58 -2.69 -6.42
N VAL A 21 2.92 -1.91 -5.55
CA VAL A 21 3.33 -1.72 -4.16
C VAL A 21 3.33 -3.05 -3.38
N TYR A 22 2.28 -3.86 -3.54
CA TYR A 22 2.18 -5.14 -2.85
C TYR A 22 3.22 -6.17 -3.34
N CYS A 23 3.53 -6.15 -4.64
CA CYS A 23 4.59 -6.95 -5.23
C CYS A 23 5.95 -6.57 -4.65
N GLY A 24 6.27 -5.26 -4.59
CA GLY A 24 7.51 -4.77 -3.98
C GLY A 24 7.67 -5.16 -2.51
N ALA A 25 6.59 -5.05 -1.72
CA ALA A 25 6.60 -5.48 -0.32
C ALA A 25 6.89 -6.98 -0.16
N SER A 26 6.28 -7.81 -1.01
CA SER A 26 6.47 -9.26 -0.98
C SER A 26 7.90 -9.67 -1.39
N LEU A 27 8.45 -9.03 -2.42
CA LEU A 27 9.82 -9.25 -2.88
C LEU A 27 10.85 -8.84 -1.82
N GLY A 28 10.67 -7.67 -1.19
CA GLY A 28 11.55 -7.20 -0.13
C GLY A 28 11.57 -8.14 1.07
N ALA A 29 10.41 -8.65 1.49
CA ALA A 29 10.32 -9.61 2.58
C ALA A 29 10.97 -10.96 2.25
N ALA A 30 10.90 -11.42 1.00
CA ALA A 30 11.60 -12.63 0.56
C ALA A 30 13.12 -12.43 0.59
N TYR A 31 13.61 -11.30 0.05
CA TYR A 31 15.04 -10.98 0.01
C TYR A 31 15.66 -10.87 1.42
N ILE A 32 14.99 -10.18 2.35
CA ILE A 32 15.45 -10.06 3.74
C ILE A 32 15.51 -11.44 4.42
N ARG A 33 14.52 -12.30 4.16
CA ARG A 33 14.50 -13.66 4.71
C ARG A 33 15.64 -14.53 4.18
N THR A 34 16.01 -14.40 2.90
CA THR A 34 17.19 -15.11 2.37
C THR A 34 18.50 -14.63 2.99
N CYS A 35 18.60 -13.33 3.32
CA CYS A 35 19.77 -12.76 3.96
C CYS A 35 19.82 -12.91 5.50
N SER A 36 18.86 -13.57 6.15
CA SER A 36 18.79 -13.65 7.61
C SER A 36 20.00 -14.37 8.24
N ASN A 37 20.66 -15.26 7.49
CA ASN A 37 21.79 -16.04 7.97
C ASN A 37 23.13 -15.29 7.88
N ASP A 38 23.17 -14.12 7.24
CA ASP A 38 24.38 -13.31 7.05
C ASP A 38 24.21 -11.92 7.67
N ILE A 39 24.93 -11.69 8.76
CA ILE A 39 24.95 -10.42 9.50
C ILE A 39 25.47 -9.28 8.63
N ALA A 40 26.43 -9.55 7.73
CA ALA A 40 26.94 -8.56 6.82
C ALA A 40 25.85 -8.12 5.83
N CYS A 41 25.10 -9.07 5.24
CA CYS A 41 23.97 -8.74 4.36
C CYS A 41 22.92 -7.89 5.09
N GLY A 42 22.60 -8.22 6.35
CA GLY A 42 21.66 -7.44 7.17
C GLY A 42 22.09 -5.98 7.36
N LEU A 43 23.37 -5.73 7.65
CA LEU A 43 23.90 -4.37 7.84
C LEU A 43 23.89 -3.54 6.54
N TYR A 44 24.19 -4.14 5.38
CA TYR A 44 24.09 -3.46 4.08
C TYR A 44 22.65 -3.07 3.74
N ILE A 45 21.69 -3.96 4.00
CA ILE A 45 20.26 -3.68 3.77
C ILE A 45 19.78 -2.57 4.69
N ALA A 46 20.18 -2.59 5.97
CA ALA A 46 19.83 -1.54 6.92
C ALA A 46 20.41 -0.18 6.50
N GLY A 47 21.66 -0.14 6.03
CA GLY A 47 22.29 1.08 5.50
C GLY A 47 21.58 1.63 4.26
N LEU A 48 21.26 0.76 3.29
CA LEU A 48 20.52 1.14 2.09
C LEU A 48 19.11 1.66 2.42
N SER A 49 18.47 1.07 3.43
CA SER A 49 17.13 1.49 3.89
C SER A 49 17.13 2.92 4.41
N ILE A 50 18.18 3.34 5.12
CA ILE A 50 18.31 4.72 5.62
C ILE A 50 18.44 5.71 4.46
N VAL A 51 19.29 5.41 3.48
CA VAL A 51 19.45 6.24 2.28
C VAL A 51 18.12 6.36 1.53
N TRP A 52 17.39 5.25 1.41
CA TRP A 52 16.07 5.23 0.77
C TRP A 52 15.01 6.04 1.53
N ILE A 53 15.01 6.01 2.86
CA ILE A 53 14.10 6.82 3.69
C ILE A 53 14.35 8.31 3.46
N ILE A 54 15.63 8.73 3.45
CA ILE A 54 16.00 10.12 3.18
C ILE A 54 15.51 10.55 1.79
N PHE A 55 15.72 9.70 0.78
CA PHE A 55 15.20 9.94 -0.57
C PHE A 55 13.68 10.08 -0.59
N TRP A 56 12.96 9.24 0.15
CA TRP A 56 11.50 9.31 0.26
C TRP A 56 11.01 10.62 0.90
N TRP A 57 11.70 11.11 1.94
CA TRP A 57 11.35 12.39 2.56
C TRP A 57 11.46 13.58 1.60
N TYR A 58 12.39 13.56 0.66
CA TYR A 58 12.50 14.62 -0.35
C TYR A 58 11.50 14.49 -1.50
N THR A 59 11.02 13.27 -1.77
CA THR A 59 10.26 12.98 -3.00
C THR A 59 8.75 12.94 -2.77
N VAL A 60 8.29 12.69 -1.55
CA VAL A 60 6.88 12.36 -1.29
C VAL A 60 6.16 13.44 -0.50
N GLU A 61 5.09 13.94 -1.10
CA GLU A 61 4.20 14.95 -0.52
C GLU A 61 2.84 14.33 -0.15
N ASP A 62 2.25 14.78 0.95
CA ASP A 62 1.04 14.19 1.52
C ASP A 62 -0.25 14.53 0.76
N SER A 63 -0.27 15.61 -0.04
CA SER A 63 -1.46 16.02 -0.79
C SER A 63 -1.14 16.63 -2.15
N PRO A 64 -1.94 16.33 -3.20
CA PRO A 64 -1.76 16.92 -4.52
C PRO A 64 -2.09 18.42 -4.58
N ASP A 65 -2.75 18.95 -3.55
CA ASP A 65 -3.08 20.37 -3.40
C ASP A 65 -1.93 21.21 -2.81
N GLN A 66 -0.93 20.58 -2.19
CA GLN A 66 0.33 21.28 -1.89
C GLN A 66 1.06 21.49 -3.22
N GLU A 67 1.60 22.69 -3.44
CA GLU A 67 2.25 23.07 -4.70
C GLU A 67 3.53 22.27 -4.93
N ILE A 68 3.38 21.04 -5.43
CA ILE A 68 4.51 20.30 -5.99
C ILE A 68 4.89 21.03 -7.28
N GLU A 69 6.10 21.59 -7.29
CA GLU A 69 6.69 22.33 -8.42
C GLU A 69 6.86 21.44 -9.66
N HIS A 70 6.96 20.13 -9.48
CA HIS A 70 7.22 19.15 -10.54
C HIS A 70 5.98 18.52 -11.21
N VAL A 71 4.77 18.78 -10.73
CA VAL A 71 3.55 18.19 -11.31
C VAL A 71 2.86 19.19 -12.23
N THR A 72 2.65 18.80 -13.49
CA THR A 72 2.06 19.68 -14.51
C THR A 72 0.61 20.04 -14.15
N LEU A 73 0.19 21.28 -14.40
CA LEU A 73 -1.19 21.75 -14.14
C LEU A 73 -2.26 20.86 -14.80
N TYR A 74 -1.96 20.31 -15.98
CA TYR A 74 -2.81 19.33 -16.66
C TYR A 74 -3.04 18.06 -15.83
N GLU A 75 -1.97 17.51 -15.26
CA GLU A 75 -2.01 16.28 -14.46
C GLU A 75 -2.77 16.49 -13.15
N LYS A 76 -2.55 17.64 -12.47
CA LYS A 76 -3.32 18.01 -11.27
C LYS A 76 -4.82 18.09 -11.56
N ASN A 77 -5.20 18.74 -12.66
CA ASN A 77 -6.60 18.85 -13.06
C ASN A 77 -7.20 17.48 -13.42
N PHE A 78 -6.44 16.63 -14.12
CA PHE A 78 -6.88 15.27 -14.44
C PHE A 78 -7.18 14.43 -13.18
N ILE A 79 -6.26 14.43 -12.21
CA ILE A 79 -6.43 13.72 -10.94
C ILE A 79 -7.68 14.24 -10.22
N ARG A 80 -7.82 15.56 -10.09
CA ARG A 80 -8.96 16.19 -9.40
C ARG A 80 -10.30 15.84 -10.03
N THR A 81 -10.43 15.98 -11.36
CA THR A 81 -11.66 15.64 -12.09
C THR A 81 -11.97 14.14 -12.00
N SER A 82 -10.95 13.28 -12.08
CA SER A 82 -11.12 11.83 -11.99
C SER A 82 -11.52 11.34 -10.59
N ILE A 83 -11.21 12.06 -9.53
CA ILE A 83 -11.63 11.71 -8.16
C ILE A 83 -13.05 12.23 -7.91
N GLU A 84 -13.32 13.48 -8.32
CA GLU A 84 -14.62 14.12 -8.12
C GLU A 84 -15.74 13.41 -8.89
N SER A 85 -15.47 12.90 -10.10
CA SER A 85 -16.45 12.16 -10.90
C SER A 85 -16.89 10.83 -10.28
N TYR A 86 -16.09 10.26 -9.37
CA TYR A 86 -16.41 8.99 -8.67
C TYR A 86 -16.99 9.20 -7.28
N LEU A 87 -16.97 10.42 -6.74
CA LEU A 87 -17.60 10.73 -5.46
C LEU A 87 -19.11 10.96 -5.68
N PRO A 88 -20.00 10.31 -4.92
CA PRO A 88 -21.42 10.60 -4.99
C PRO A 88 -21.64 12.08 -4.64
N ARG A 89 -22.39 12.77 -5.51
CA ARG A 89 -22.61 14.24 -5.52
C ARG A 89 -23.25 14.78 -4.22
N ALA A 90 -23.75 13.89 -3.37
CA ALA A 90 -24.19 14.21 -2.02
C ALA A 90 -23.29 13.46 -1.02
N ARG A 91 -22.42 14.20 -0.34
CA ARG A 91 -21.77 13.74 0.90
C ARG A 91 -22.86 13.70 1.98
N ALA A 92 -23.76 12.72 1.89
CA ALA A 92 -24.71 12.46 2.96
C ALA A 92 -23.90 12.25 4.23
N LYS A 93 -24.29 12.93 5.32
CA LYS A 93 -23.71 12.72 6.64
C LYS A 93 -24.05 11.26 7.00
N VAL A 94 -23.08 10.37 6.80
CA VAL A 94 -23.23 8.98 7.20
C VAL A 94 -23.10 8.97 8.71
N ASP A 95 -24.16 8.60 9.41
CA ASP A 95 -24.07 8.29 10.84
C ASP A 95 -23.32 6.97 10.97
N TRP A 96 -22.12 7.03 11.55
CA TRP A 96 -21.16 5.93 11.58
C TRP A 96 -21.56 4.88 12.61
N SER A 97 -22.56 4.05 12.29
CA SER A 97 -22.88 2.87 13.10
C SER A 97 -21.84 1.77 12.86
N LEU A 98 -20.91 1.59 13.80
CA LEU A 98 -19.89 0.53 13.73
C LEU A 98 -20.50 -0.87 13.56
N LYS A 99 -21.71 -1.10 14.09
CA LYS A 99 -22.45 -2.36 13.93
C LYS A 99 -22.84 -2.61 12.47
N GLU A 100 -23.23 -1.58 11.75
CA GLU A 100 -23.62 -1.70 10.33
C GLU A 100 -22.41 -1.92 9.43
N ILE A 101 -21.26 -1.32 9.77
CA ILE A 101 -20.01 -1.56 9.04
C ILE A 101 -19.56 -3.01 9.19
N ILE A 102 -19.55 -3.53 10.43
CA ILE A 102 -19.14 -4.91 10.71
C ILE A 102 -20.11 -5.93 10.10
N SER A 103 -21.41 -5.62 10.09
CA SER A 103 -22.45 -6.49 9.51
C SER A 103 -22.52 -6.42 7.98
N SER A 104 -21.82 -5.47 7.35
CA SER A 104 -21.89 -5.29 5.90
C SER A 104 -21.27 -6.48 5.15
N LYS A 105 -21.96 -6.93 4.09
CA LYS A 105 -21.48 -7.97 3.15
C LYS A 105 -20.07 -7.73 2.59
N PRO A 106 -19.69 -6.51 2.16
CA PRO A 106 -18.32 -6.28 1.67
C PRO A 106 -17.28 -6.41 2.79
N PHE A 107 -17.60 -6.00 4.02
CA PHE A 107 -16.67 -6.11 5.15
C PHE A 107 -16.39 -7.57 5.53
N THR A 108 -17.44 -8.41 5.63
CA THR A 108 -17.26 -9.83 5.95
C THR A 108 -16.49 -10.57 4.85
N SER A 109 -16.70 -10.23 3.58
CA SER A 109 -15.91 -10.75 2.46
C SER A 109 -14.42 -10.35 2.56
N LEU A 110 -14.13 -9.08 2.84
CA LEU A 110 -12.77 -8.58 3.03
C LEU A 110 -12.07 -9.24 4.23
N ALA A 111 -12.79 -9.44 5.33
CA ALA A 111 -12.27 -10.11 6.52
C ALA A 111 -11.88 -11.56 6.21
N PHE A 112 -12.71 -12.27 5.43
CA PHE A 112 -12.41 -13.64 5.00
C PHE A 112 -11.16 -13.70 4.12
N VAL A 113 -11.03 -12.80 3.13
CA VAL A 113 -9.84 -12.71 2.27
C VAL A 113 -8.58 -12.39 3.09
N GLY A 114 -8.69 -11.52 4.10
CA GLY A 114 -7.59 -11.22 5.02
C GLY A 114 -7.08 -12.45 5.77
N CYS A 115 -7.99 -13.31 6.21
CA CYS A 115 -7.65 -14.58 6.86
C CYS A 115 -6.89 -15.53 5.92
N SER A 116 -7.29 -15.60 4.64
CA SER A 116 -6.57 -16.40 3.64
C SER A 116 -5.11 -15.95 3.45
N ASN A 117 -4.83 -14.66 3.55
CA ASN A 117 -3.47 -14.15 3.45
C ASN A 117 -2.57 -14.68 4.60
N VAL A 118 -3.11 -14.76 5.82
CA VAL A 118 -2.40 -15.32 6.98
C VAL A 118 -2.03 -16.78 6.72
N ALA A 119 -2.98 -17.57 6.21
CA ALA A 119 -2.73 -18.97 5.88
C ALA A 119 -1.60 -19.13 4.85
N ILE A 120 -1.57 -18.30 3.80
CA ILE A 120 -0.50 -18.32 2.79
C ILE A 120 0.85 -17.98 3.42
N THR A 121 0.91 -16.95 4.27
CA THR A 121 2.17 -16.56 4.93
C THR A 121 2.70 -17.63 5.87
N LEU A 122 1.83 -18.37 6.56
CA LEU A 122 2.22 -19.49 7.42
C LEU A 122 2.79 -20.66 6.61
N ILE A 123 2.16 -21.02 5.49
CA ILE A 123 2.66 -22.08 4.61
C ILE A 123 4.05 -21.73 4.07
N VAL A 124 4.27 -20.47 3.69
CA VAL A 124 5.59 -20.01 3.21
C VAL A 124 6.65 -20.07 4.32
N ASP A 125 6.30 -19.72 5.57
CA ASP A 125 7.24 -19.81 6.70
C ASP A 125 7.62 -21.26 7.00
N GLU A 126 6.63 -22.17 7.03
CA GLU A 126 6.86 -23.60 7.25
C GLU A 126 7.73 -24.21 6.13
N LEU A 127 7.43 -23.93 4.86
CA LEU A 127 8.25 -24.40 3.74
C LEU A 127 9.70 -23.92 3.83
N PHE A 128 9.91 -22.67 4.25
CA PHE A 128 11.24 -22.12 4.44
C PHE A 128 12.00 -22.83 5.58
N ARG A 129 11.32 -23.11 6.70
CA ARG A 129 11.88 -23.90 7.82
C ARG A 129 12.30 -25.30 7.38
N PHE A 130 11.49 -25.99 6.58
CA PHE A 130 11.83 -27.33 6.07
C PHE A 130 13.01 -27.34 5.07
N THR A 131 13.27 -26.23 4.37
CA THR A 131 14.33 -26.16 3.35
C THR A 131 15.71 -25.83 3.94
N ILE A 132 15.76 -25.19 5.11
CA ILE A 132 16.99 -24.69 5.74
C ILE A 132 17.33 -25.46 7.05
N GLY A 133 16.38 -26.24 7.58
CA GLY A 133 16.59 -27.15 8.71
C GLY A 133 17.31 -28.46 8.36
#